data_AF-A0A7V0JV69-F1
#
_entry.id   AF-A0A7V0JV69-F1
#
_cell.length_a   1.000
_cell.length_b   1.000
_cell.length_c   1.000
_cell.angle_alpha   90.00
_cell.angle_beta   90.00
_cell.angle_gamma   90.00
#
_symmetry.space_group_name_H-M   'P 1'
#
loop_
_entity.id
_entity.type
_entity.pdbx_description
1 polymer ?
#
loop_
_entity_poly.entity_id
_entity_poly.type
_entity_poly.pdbx_seq_one_letter_code
_entity_poly.pdbx_strand_id
1 'polypeptide(L)'
;MYFRPKHRFVADFIGKANFIEGTVESAEGGYTWVATSIGRIACRRAEGLTPGQRVTVCVRPEAIELGRPGDTRTNVFRGRVASLLFVGENYEGEVKVGDVVLAVKASPTSRIGEGEEVSVHLDPSQCHILRE
;
A
#
# COMPACT_ATOMS: atom_id res chain seq x y z
N MET A 1 4.87 15.57 -25.56
CA MET A 1 3.91 14.44 -25.46
C MET A 1 4.33 13.62 -24.25
N TYR A 2 3.89 14.03 -23.07
CA TYR A 2 4.19 13.33 -21.81
C TYR A 2 2.88 12.76 -21.28
N PHE A 3 2.97 11.49 -20.91
CA PHE A 3 1.91 10.59 -20.51
C PHE A 3 0.89 11.27 -19.59
N ARG A 4 -0.39 11.23 -19.99
CA ARG A 4 -1.54 11.44 -19.09
C ARG A 4 -1.87 10.10 -18.43
N PRO A 5 -1.75 9.93 -17.11
CA PRO A 5 -2.57 8.97 -16.41
C PRO A 5 -3.89 9.66 -16.06
N LYS A 6 -4.97 9.22 -16.71
CA LYS A 6 -6.33 9.43 -16.20
C LYS A 6 -6.44 8.61 -14.91
N HIS A 7 -6.96 9.26 -13.86
CA HIS A 7 -7.33 8.75 -12.53
C HIS A 7 -6.42 9.15 -11.37
N ARG A 8 -7.07 9.82 -10.42
CA ARG A 8 -6.66 10.18 -9.05
C ARG A 8 -5.78 11.43 -8.80
N PHE A 9 -6.10 12.50 -9.53
CA PHE A 9 -5.72 13.87 -9.16
C PHE A 9 -6.64 14.43 -8.05
N VAL A 10 -6.60 13.91 -6.82
CA VAL A 10 -6.92 14.68 -5.59
C VAL A 10 -6.22 14.02 -4.39
N ALA A 11 -4.89 14.15 -4.31
CA ALA A 11 -4.15 13.94 -3.06
C ALA A 11 -2.88 14.81 -2.95
N ASP A 12 -2.61 15.69 -3.92
CA ASP A 12 -1.42 16.55 -3.89
C ASP A 12 -1.47 17.68 -2.85
N PHE A 13 -2.58 17.85 -2.12
CA PHE A 13 -2.68 18.94 -1.15
C PHE A 13 -2.53 18.53 0.32
N ILE A 14 -2.57 17.23 0.65
CA ILE A 14 -2.38 16.73 2.04
C ILE A 14 -1.73 15.33 2.00
N GLY A 15 -0.44 15.27 1.71
CA GLY A 15 0.39 14.07 1.91
C GLY A 15 0.31 13.02 0.79
N LYS A 16 1.48 12.44 0.46
CA LYS A 16 1.59 11.31 -0.48
C LYS A 16 0.75 10.15 0.06
N ALA A 17 0.00 9.46 -0.81
CA ALA A 17 -0.81 8.30 -0.47
C ALA A 17 -0.76 7.27 -1.60
N ASN A 18 -0.79 6.00 -1.25
CA ASN A 18 -0.91 4.90 -2.20
C ASN A 18 -2.37 4.52 -2.38
N PHE A 19 -2.74 4.21 -3.62
CA PHE A 19 -4.09 3.84 -4.00
C PHE A 19 -4.07 2.53 -4.75
N ILE A 20 -4.74 1.52 -4.21
CA ILE A 20 -4.79 0.17 -4.76
C ILE A 20 -6.25 -0.17 -5.06
N GLU A 21 -6.58 -0.28 -6.34
CA GLU A 21 -7.92 -0.65 -6.77
C GLU A 21 -8.22 -2.10 -6.40
N GLY A 22 -9.47 -2.36 -6.05
CA GLY A 22 -9.90 -3.69 -5.66
C GLY A 22 -11.41 -3.84 -5.58
N THR A 23 -11.82 -5.03 -5.19
CA THR A 23 -13.22 -5.39 -5.01
C THR A 23 -13.43 -5.95 -3.62
N VAL A 24 -14.48 -5.50 -2.93
CA VAL A 24 -14.85 -6.01 -1.61
C VAL A 24 -15.17 -7.51 -1.73
N GLU A 25 -14.52 -8.32 -0.93
CA GLU A 25 -14.71 -9.77 -0.92
C GLU A 25 -15.61 -10.18 0.26
N SER A 26 -15.30 -9.71 1.46
CA SER A 26 -16.04 -10.02 2.67
C SER A 26 -15.84 -8.97 3.76
N ALA A 27 -16.63 -9.05 4.83
CA ALA A 27 -16.42 -8.31 6.06
C ALA A 27 -16.46 -9.29 7.24
N GLU A 28 -15.30 -9.74 7.69
CA GLU A 28 -15.14 -10.79 8.70
C GLU A 28 -13.91 -10.50 9.59
N GLY A 29 -13.88 -11.07 10.80
CA GLY A 29 -12.73 -10.94 11.70
C GLY A 29 -12.40 -9.50 12.13
N GLY A 30 -13.38 -8.59 12.07
CA GLY A 30 -13.17 -7.17 12.40
C GLY A 30 -12.58 -6.33 11.27
N TYR A 31 -12.41 -6.90 10.06
CA TYR A 31 -11.87 -6.21 8.90
C TYR A 31 -12.82 -6.27 7.72
N THR A 32 -12.61 -5.37 6.75
CA THR A 32 -13.18 -5.51 5.41
C THR A 32 -12.08 -6.03 4.50
N TRP A 33 -12.28 -7.18 3.88
CA TRP A 33 -11.32 -7.79 2.98
C TRP A 33 -11.57 -7.34 1.55
N VAL A 34 -10.50 -6.88 0.89
CA VAL A 34 -10.53 -6.38 -0.48
C VAL A 34 -9.59 -7.23 -1.32
N ALA A 35 -10.13 -7.84 -2.38
CA ALA A 35 -9.33 -8.51 -3.40
C ALA A 35 -8.70 -7.44 -4.31
N THR A 36 -7.37 -7.44 -4.40
CA THR A 36 -6.59 -6.49 -5.22
C THR A 36 -5.59 -7.23 -6.10
N SER A 37 -4.92 -6.51 -6.99
CA SER A 37 -3.86 -7.06 -7.86
C SER A 37 -2.62 -7.53 -7.09
N ILE A 38 -2.38 -7.03 -5.88
CA ILE A 38 -1.27 -7.47 -5.02
C ILE A 38 -1.67 -8.61 -4.08
N GLY A 39 -2.94 -9.03 -4.11
CA GLY A 39 -3.51 -10.05 -3.24
C GLY A 39 -4.66 -9.51 -2.39
N ARG A 40 -5.05 -10.30 -1.39
CA ARG A 40 -6.15 -9.96 -0.48
C ARG A 40 -5.64 -9.05 0.63
N ILE A 41 -6.25 -7.86 0.77
CA ILE A 41 -5.88 -6.86 1.78
C ILE A 41 -6.98 -6.77 2.84
N ALA A 42 -6.65 -7.03 4.10
CA ALA A 42 -7.48 -6.67 5.23
C ALA A 42 -7.41 -5.15 5.44
N CYS A 43 -8.56 -4.49 5.39
CA CYS A 43 -8.68 -3.07 5.64
C CYS A 43 -9.45 -2.80 6.92
N ARG A 44 -9.27 -1.60 7.48
CA ARG A 44 -10.09 -1.11 8.58
C ARG A 44 -11.56 -1.31 8.24
N ARG A 45 -12.32 -1.86 9.19
CA ARG A 45 -13.74 -2.15 9.00
C ARG A 45 -14.47 -0.93 8.47
N ALA A 46 -15.12 -1.10 7.32
CA ALA A 46 -16.00 -0.11 6.72
C ALA A 46 -17.42 -0.67 6.64
N GLU A 47 -18.39 0.15 7.00
CA GLU A 47 -19.82 -0.19 6.96
C GLU A 47 -20.43 0.17 5.60
N GLY A 48 -21.56 -0.46 5.28
CA GLY A 48 -22.32 -0.16 4.06
C GLY A 48 -21.60 -0.56 2.76
N LEU A 49 -20.68 -1.52 2.82
CA LEU A 49 -20.05 -2.13 1.65
C LEU A 49 -20.62 -3.52 1.42
N THR A 50 -20.83 -3.87 0.16
CA THR A 50 -21.30 -5.21 -0.24
C THR A 50 -20.19 -5.99 -0.96
N PRO A 51 -20.13 -7.32 -0.80
CA PRO A 51 -19.27 -8.15 -1.64
C PRO A 51 -19.51 -7.89 -3.13
N GLY A 52 -18.44 -7.81 -3.92
CA GLY A 52 -18.47 -7.45 -5.34
C GLY A 52 -18.41 -5.94 -5.63
N GLN A 53 -18.51 -5.08 -4.61
CA GLN A 53 -18.40 -3.63 -4.81
C GLN A 53 -16.96 -3.21 -5.14
N ARG A 54 -16.78 -2.41 -6.20
CA ARG A 54 -15.49 -1.79 -6.51
C ARG A 54 -15.16 -0.69 -5.50
N VAL A 55 -13.92 -0.72 -5.03
CA VAL A 55 -13.41 0.21 -4.04
C VAL A 55 -11.93 0.48 -4.30
N THR A 56 -11.36 1.42 -3.55
CA THR A 56 -9.90 1.58 -3.51
C THR A 56 -9.39 1.56 -2.09
N VAL A 57 -8.35 0.78 -1.86
CA VAL A 57 -7.55 0.84 -0.64
C VAL A 57 -6.61 2.04 -0.71
N CYS A 58 -6.65 2.87 0.33
CA CYS A 58 -5.77 4.00 0.55
C CYS A 58 -4.85 3.68 1.74
N VAL A 59 -3.53 3.77 1.53
CA VAL A 59 -2.53 3.60 2.59
C VAL A 59 -1.43 4.63 2.42
N ARG A 60 -1.02 5.27 3.52
CA ARG A 60 0.01 6.29 3.48
C ARG A 60 1.41 5.67 3.41
N PRO A 61 2.39 6.28 2.71
CA PRO A 61 3.77 5.78 2.62
C PRO A 61 4.42 5.55 3.98
N GLU A 62 4.16 6.42 4.96
CA GLU A 62 4.69 6.31 6.33
C GLU A 62 4.06 5.17 7.14
N ALA A 63 2.93 4.63 6.70
CA ALA A 63 2.27 3.49 7.33
C ALA A 63 2.71 2.14 6.72
N ILE A 64 3.56 2.16 5.70
CA ILE A 64 4.09 0.94 5.07
C ILE A 64 5.37 0.53 5.79
N GLU A 65 5.35 -0.64 6.40
CA GLU A 65 6.53 -1.21 7.04
C GLU A 65 7.28 -2.09 6.03
N LEU A 66 8.58 -1.84 5.89
CA LEU A 66 9.46 -2.70 5.11
C LEU A 66 10.30 -3.57 6.06
N GLY A 67 10.40 -4.85 5.74
CA GLY A 67 11.14 -5.81 6.52
C GLY A 67 11.88 -6.82 5.65
N ARG A 68 12.49 -7.80 6.33
CA ARG A 68 13.07 -8.97 5.65
C ARG A 68 11.96 -9.96 5.27
N PRO A 69 12.16 -10.77 4.22
CA PRO A 69 11.27 -11.88 3.92
C PRO A 69 11.07 -12.82 5.14
N GLY A 70 9.89 -13.40 5.27
CA GLY A 70 9.55 -14.36 6.34
C GLY A 70 8.56 -13.84 7.38
N ASP A 71 8.05 -12.61 7.23
CA ASP A 71 6.95 -12.10 8.05
C ASP A 71 5.64 -12.83 7.71
N THR A 72 4.91 -13.25 8.74
CA THR A 72 3.66 -14.03 8.64
C THR A 72 2.44 -13.26 9.14
N ARG A 73 2.60 -11.96 9.44
CA ARG A 73 1.48 -11.07 9.77
C ARG A 73 0.49 -10.99 8.60
N THR A 74 -0.74 -10.57 8.92
CA THR A 74 -1.74 -10.21 7.90
C THR A 74 -1.20 -9.08 7.02
N ASN A 75 -1.59 -9.04 5.75
CA ASN A 75 -1.17 -8.02 4.77
C ASN A 75 0.35 -7.93 4.58
N VAL A 76 1.03 -9.06 4.54
CA VAL A 76 2.43 -9.12 4.14
C VAL A 76 2.52 -9.53 2.67
N PHE A 77 3.22 -8.71 1.89
CA PHE A 77 3.45 -8.93 0.48
C PHE A 77 4.94 -8.96 0.17
N ARG A 78 5.34 -9.71 -0.86
CA ARG A 78 6.72 -9.70 -1.34
C ARG A 78 6.90 -8.52 -2.29
N GLY A 79 7.88 -7.68 -2.01
CA GLY A 79 8.20 -6.51 -2.82
C GLY A 79 9.68 -6.46 -3.20
N ARG A 80 9.98 -5.61 -4.18
CA ARG A 80 11.35 -5.24 -4.53
C ARG A 80 11.51 -3.74 -4.50
N VAL A 81 12.55 -3.26 -3.83
CA VAL A 81 12.85 -1.83 -3.79
C VAL A 81 13.26 -1.36 -5.17
N ALA A 82 12.48 -0.45 -5.74
CA ALA A 82 12.71 0.11 -7.06
C ALA A 82 13.62 1.36 -6.98
N SER A 83 13.44 2.19 -5.96
CA SER A 83 14.26 3.38 -5.71
C SER A 83 14.21 3.78 -4.23
N LEU A 84 15.30 4.39 -3.73
CA LEU A 84 15.38 5.01 -2.42
C LEU A 84 16.16 6.32 -2.51
N LEU A 85 15.53 7.41 -2.13
CA LEU A 85 16.12 8.73 -2.04
C LEU A 85 16.19 9.18 -0.58
N PHE A 86 17.37 9.61 -0.15
CA PHE A 86 17.52 10.24 1.16
C PHE A 86 16.97 11.68 1.11
N VAL A 87 15.92 11.94 1.89
CA VAL A 87 15.24 13.25 1.96
C VAL A 87 15.23 13.73 3.40
N GLY A 88 16.14 14.65 3.72
CA GLY A 88 16.28 15.24 5.05
C GLY A 88 16.75 14.23 6.08
N GLU A 89 15.80 13.62 6.79
CA GLU A 89 16.03 12.65 7.87
C GLU A 89 15.36 11.28 7.62
N ASN A 90 14.77 11.09 6.44
CA ASN A 90 14.10 9.83 6.07
C ASN A 90 14.49 9.40 4.66
N TYR A 91 14.28 8.13 4.36
CA TYR A 91 14.24 7.67 2.98
C TYR A 91 12.82 7.79 2.45
N GLU A 92 12.68 8.36 1.27
CA GLU A 92 11.49 8.25 0.45
C GLU A 92 11.83 7.35 -0.74
N GLY A 93 10.95 6.41 -1.07
CA GLY A 93 11.25 5.47 -2.13
C GLY A 93 10.02 4.83 -2.73
N GLU A 94 10.28 3.89 -3.62
CA GLU A 94 9.27 3.10 -4.30
C GLU A 94 9.57 1.62 -4.14
N VAL A 95 8.54 0.83 -3.85
CA VAL A 95 8.62 -0.63 -3.79
C VAL A 95 7.61 -1.21 -4.77
N LYS A 96 8.09 -2.10 -5.64
CA LYS A 96 7.25 -2.84 -6.58
C LYS A 96 6.74 -4.12 -5.92
N VAL A 97 5.43 -4.26 -5.83
CA VAL A 97 4.71 -5.44 -5.31
C VAL A 97 3.83 -5.97 -6.45
N GLY A 98 4.19 -7.12 -7.02
CA GLY A 98 3.58 -7.56 -8.28
C GLY A 98 3.80 -6.50 -9.37
N ASP A 99 2.72 -5.98 -9.95
CA ASP A 99 2.75 -4.87 -10.93
C ASP A 99 2.42 -3.50 -10.34
N VAL A 100 2.16 -3.42 -9.03
CA VAL A 100 1.85 -2.16 -8.35
C VAL A 100 3.13 -1.55 -7.78
N VAL A 101 3.28 -0.25 -7.96
CA VAL A 101 4.36 0.54 -7.33
C VAL A 101 3.77 1.30 -6.15
N LEU A 102 4.36 1.09 -4.97
CA LEU A 102 3.96 1.76 -3.74
C LEU A 102 5.06 2.74 -3.32
N ALA A 103 4.69 3.99 -3.11
CA ALA A 103 5.52 4.96 -2.44
C ALA A 103 5.65 4.58 -0.95
N VAL A 104 6.87 4.61 -0.43
CA VAL A 104 7.19 4.25 0.95
C VAL A 104 8.00 5.34 1.61
N LYS A 105 7.86 5.46 2.93
CA LYS A 105 8.77 6.27 3.75
C LYS A 105 9.43 5.37 4.79
N ALA A 106 10.75 5.26 4.73
CA ALA A 106 11.53 4.39 5.59
C ALA A 106 12.48 5.18 6.49
N SER A 107 12.73 4.67 7.68
CA SER A 107 13.74 5.21 8.59
C SER A 107 15.14 5.00 8.00
N PRO A 108 16.11 5.91 8.23
CA PRO A 108 17.50 5.69 7.88
C PRO A 108 18.14 4.46 8.55
N THR A 109 17.57 4.00 9.66
CA THR A 109 18.02 2.79 10.35
C THR A 109 17.54 1.49 9.68
N SER A 110 16.62 1.58 8.72
CA SER A 110 16.18 0.45 7.93
C SER A 110 17.34 0.00 7.03
N ARG A 111 17.85 -1.22 7.24
CA ARG A 111 18.93 -1.81 6.44
C ARG A 111 18.35 -2.36 5.12
N ILE A 112 17.94 -1.47 4.23
CA ILE A 112 17.29 -1.82 2.97
C ILE A 112 17.96 -1.03 1.84
N GLY A 113 18.34 -1.71 0.76
CA GLY A 113 18.93 -1.11 -0.43
C GLY A 113 18.04 -1.17 -1.67
N GLU A 114 18.36 -0.36 -2.68
CA GLU A 114 17.75 -0.47 -4.00
C GLU A 114 18.00 -1.86 -4.63
N GLY A 115 16.99 -2.41 -5.29
CA GLY A 115 17.05 -3.74 -5.90
C GLY A 115 16.92 -4.91 -4.91
N GLU A 116 16.90 -4.63 -3.60
CA GLU A 116 16.71 -5.63 -2.55
C GLU A 116 15.27 -6.14 -2.54
N GLU A 117 15.14 -7.41 -2.17
CA GLU A 117 13.84 -8.04 -1.94
C GLU A 117 13.43 -7.87 -0.48
N VAL A 118 12.21 -7.39 -0.27
CA VAL A 118 11.68 -7.00 1.03
C VAL A 118 10.29 -7.60 1.26
N SER A 119 9.94 -7.77 2.53
CA SER A 119 8.53 -7.87 2.91
C SER A 119 7.94 -6.47 3.02
N VAL A 120 6.72 -6.31 2.51
CA VAL A 120 5.90 -5.10 2.58
C VAL A 120 4.72 -5.41 3.46
N HIS A 121 4.68 -4.84 4.65
CA HIS A 121 3.60 -5.02 5.61
C HIS A 121 2.71 -3.78 5.63
N LEU A 122 1.40 -3.99 5.44
CA LEU A 122 0.39 -2.95 5.51
C LEU A 122 -0.48 -3.19 6.74
N ASP A 123 -0.33 -2.39 7.80
CA ASP A 123 -1.20 -2.52 8.98
C ASP A 123 -2.68 -2.36 8.55
N PRO A 124 -3.54 -3.36 8.80
CA PRO A 124 -4.96 -3.29 8.47
C PRO A 124 -5.66 -2.03 9.02
N SER A 125 -5.23 -1.53 10.18
CA SER A 125 -5.79 -0.33 10.81
C SER A 125 -5.50 0.97 10.03
N GLN A 126 -4.42 0.98 9.25
CA GLN A 126 -3.97 2.09 8.40
C GLN A 126 -4.41 1.93 6.94
N CYS A 127 -5.06 0.82 6.59
CA CYS A 127 -5.64 0.58 5.28
C CYS A 127 -7.09 1.08 5.27
N HIS A 128 -7.33 2.21 4.60
CA HIS A 128 -8.65 2.83 4.50
C HIS A 128 -9.33 2.49 3.18
N ILE A 129 -10.65 2.34 3.19
CA ILE A 129 -11.43 2.11 1.97
C ILE A 129 -12.04 3.42 1.49
N LEU A 130 -11.76 3.78 0.24
CA LEU A 130 -12.41 4.85 -0.49
C LEU A 130 -13.46 4.25 -1.43
N ARG A 131 -14.67 4.81 -1.39
CA ARG A 131 -15.78 4.45 -2.27
C ARG A 131 -15.59 5.16 -3.62
N GLU A 132 -15.92 4.48 -4.72
CA GLU A 132 -16.07 5.11 -6.03
C GLU A 132 -17.23 6.11 -6.06
#